data_AF-A0A7S0GJR5-F1
#
_entry.id   AF-A0A7S0GJR5-F1
#
_cell.length_a   1.000
_cell.length_b   1.000
_cell.length_c   1.000
_cell.angle_alpha   90.00
_cell.angle_beta   90.00
_cell.angle_gamma   90.00
#
_symmetry.space_group_name_H-M   'P 1'
#
loop_
_entity.id
_entity.type
_entity.pdbx_description
1 polymer ?
#
loop_
_entity_poly.entity_id
_entity_poly.type
_entity_poly.pdbx_seq_one_letter_code
_entity_poly.pdbx_strand_id
1 'polypeptide(L)'
;VKEFGHTRVSRTFLQNPPLGHWVLRQRRVYRKFQKGLQSSMTSTKIQLLEKIGFEWDISVHSWDKSYEELVKYVKEFGHARVLLDSSQNPQLGSWVRAQRRSYKKNLKGVTSGMTKNRIELLNKVGFEWDVLRDLWNTRYAELVAFVKEFGHTRVSRTFLQNPPLGHWVLRQRRVYRKFQKGLQSSMTSTKIQLLEKIGFEWDISVHSWDKSYEELVKYVKEFGHARVLLDSSQNPQLGSWVRAQRRSYKKNLKGVTSG
;
A
#
# COMPACT_ATOMS: atom_id res chain seq x y z
N VAL A 1 -4.83 -10.05 -41.16
CA VAL A 1 -3.97 -9.00 -41.75
C VAL A 1 -4.77 -8.04 -42.60
N LYS A 2 -5.47 -8.49 -43.66
CA LYS A 2 -6.30 -7.59 -44.49
C LYS A 2 -7.37 -6.81 -43.71
N GLU A 3 -7.99 -7.44 -42.72
CA GLU A 3 -9.08 -6.84 -41.93
C GLU A 3 -8.60 -5.97 -40.75
N PHE A 4 -7.53 -6.38 -40.06
CA PHE A 4 -7.07 -5.74 -38.82
C PHE A 4 -5.71 -5.04 -38.93
N GLY A 5 -5.07 -5.04 -40.10
CA GLY A 5 -3.76 -4.42 -40.34
C GLY A 5 -2.56 -5.05 -39.62
N HIS A 6 -2.77 -6.04 -38.74
CA HIS A 6 -1.72 -6.67 -37.94
C HIS A 6 -1.89 -8.19 -37.77
N THR A 7 -0.85 -8.88 -37.26
CA THR A 7 -0.85 -10.33 -36.92
C THR A 7 -0.96 -10.59 -35.41
N ARG A 8 -1.31 -9.57 -34.63
CA ARG A 8 -1.47 -9.64 -33.17
C ARG A 8 -2.83 -10.23 -32.80
N VAL A 9 -2.88 -11.55 -32.65
CA VAL A 9 -4.11 -12.26 -32.25
C VAL A 9 -3.97 -12.77 -30.82
N SER A 10 -4.90 -12.37 -29.94
CA SER A 10 -4.98 -12.82 -28.54
C SER A 10 -5.44 -14.27 -28.44
N ARG A 11 -5.13 -14.95 -27.32
CA ARG A 11 -5.71 -16.26 -27.00
C ARG A 11 -7.23 -16.25 -27.05
N THR A 12 -7.82 -15.15 -26.59
CA THR A 12 -9.26 -14.96 -26.41
C THR A 12 -9.83 -14.11 -27.55
N PHE A 13 -9.31 -14.26 -28.76
CA PHE A 13 -9.83 -13.52 -29.92
C PHE A 13 -11.27 -13.95 -30.21
N LEU A 14 -12.23 -13.12 -29.81
CA LEU A 14 -13.65 -13.47 -29.77
C LEU A 14 -14.25 -13.65 -31.17
N GLN A 15 -13.73 -12.93 -32.17
CA GLN A 15 -14.19 -13.04 -33.55
C GLN A 15 -13.79 -14.37 -34.19
N ASN A 16 -12.66 -14.97 -33.77
CA ASN A 16 -12.22 -16.28 -34.23
C ASN A 16 -11.34 -16.97 -33.17
N PRO A 17 -11.93 -17.63 -32.16
CA PRO A 17 -11.17 -18.28 -31.09
C PRO A 17 -10.15 -19.32 -31.60
N PRO A 18 -10.49 -20.18 -32.59
CA PRO A 18 -9.52 -21.12 -33.19
C PRO A 18 -8.26 -20.44 -33.73
N LEU A 19 -8.39 -19.27 -34.37
CA LEU A 19 -7.26 -18.49 -34.86
C LEU A 19 -6.33 -18.04 -33.73
N GLY A 20 -6.90 -17.58 -32.60
CA GLY A 20 -6.12 -17.20 -31.42
C GLY A 20 -5.29 -18.34 -30.85
N HIS A 21 -5.87 -19.54 -30.76
CA HIS A 21 -5.17 -20.75 -30.36
C HIS A 21 -4.06 -21.15 -31.35
N TRP A 22 -4.36 -21.08 -32.65
CA TRP A 22 -3.41 -21.42 -33.70
C TRP A 22 -2.20 -20.50 -33.70
N VAL A 23 -2.41 -19.18 -33.62
CA VAL A 23 -1.34 -18.17 -33.60
C VAL A 23 -0.39 -18.37 -32.40
N LEU A 24 -0.93 -18.67 -31.22
CA LEU A 24 -0.12 -18.98 -30.04
C LEU A 24 0.69 -20.26 -30.19
N ARG A 25 0.11 -21.28 -30.82
CA ARG A 25 0.81 -22.52 -31.14
C ARG A 25 2.00 -22.24 -32.08
N GLN A 26 1.82 -21.45 -33.14
CA GLN A 26 2.91 -21.11 -34.06
C GLN A 26 4.08 -20.42 -33.34
N ARG A 27 3.81 -19.43 -32.48
CA ARG A 27 4.86 -18.76 -31.68
C ARG A 27 5.58 -19.72 -30.72
N ARG A 28 4.86 -20.66 -30.11
CA ARG A 28 5.45 -21.66 -29.20
C ARG A 28 6.38 -22.62 -29.95
N VAL A 29 5.95 -23.09 -31.11
CA VAL A 29 6.69 -24.03 -31.95
C VAL A 29 7.92 -23.34 -32.57
N TYR A 30 7.81 -22.06 -32.97
CA TYR A 30 8.95 -21.25 -33.40
C TYR A 30 10.00 -21.06 -32.31
N ARG A 31 9.59 -20.75 -31.06
CA ARG A 31 10.55 -20.65 -29.93
C ARG A 31 11.27 -21.95 -29.62
N LYS A 32 10.63 -23.11 -29.84
CA LYS A 32 11.30 -24.41 -29.72
C LYS A 32 12.34 -24.58 -30.83
N PHE A 33 11.97 -24.24 -32.05
CA PHE A 33 12.86 -24.28 -33.22
C PHE A 33 14.11 -23.41 -33.01
N GLN A 34 13.94 -22.17 -32.55
CA GLN A 34 15.06 -21.26 -32.25
C GLN A 34 16.01 -21.78 -31.16
N LYS A 35 15.54 -22.67 -30.28
CA LYS A 35 16.33 -23.26 -29.20
C LYS A 35 16.93 -24.62 -29.57
N GLY A 36 16.82 -25.05 -30.83
CA GLY A 36 17.26 -26.36 -31.29
C GLY A 36 16.43 -27.53 -30.72
N LEU A 37 15.26 -27.27 -30.14
CA LEU A 37 14.39 -28.30 -29.58
C LEU A 37 13.48 -28.88 -30.68
N GLN A 38 13.10 -30.15 -30.50
CA GLN A 38 12.10 -30.84 -31.34
C GLN A 38 10.86 -29.95 -31.59
N SER A 39 10.65 -29.62 -32.86
CA SER A 39 9.67 -28.64 -33.31
C SER A 39 9.13 -29.04 -34.68
N SER A 40 7.83 -28.82 -34.91
CA SER A 40 7.20 -29.00 -36.21
C SER A 40 7.28 -27.75 -37.10
N MET A 41 8.11 -26.77 -36.72
CA MET A 41 8.39 -25.59 -37.53
C MET A 41 9.33 -25.96 -38.68
N THR A 42 9.02 -25.48 -39.88
CA THR A 42 9.86 -25.65 -41.07
C THR A 42 10.25 -24.28 -41.63
N SER A 43 11.36 -24.21 -42.37
CA SER A 43 11.81 -22.96 -43.00
C SER A 43 10.73 -22.35 -43.91
N THR A 44 10.02 -23.19 -44.67
CA THR A 44 8.89 -22.75 -45.52
C THR A 44 7.76 -22.11 -44.71
N LYS A 45 7.41 -22.64 -43.54
CA LYS A 45 6.38 -22.05 -42.67
C LYS A 45 6.82 -20.69 -42.13
N ILE A 46 8.11 -20.54 -41.80
CA ILE A 46 8.68 -19.29 -41.32
C ILE A 46 8.59 -18.22 -42.41
N GLN A 47 9.07 -18.52 -43.62
CA GLN A 47 9.03 -17.60 -44.76
C GLN A 47 7.62 -17.14 -45.13
N LEU A 48 6.64 -18.06 -45.14
CA LEU A 48 5.24 -17.72 -45.42
C LEU A 48 4.64 -16.77 -44.37
N LEU A 49 5.00 -16.96 -43.10
CA LEU A 49 4.55 -16.11 -41.99
C LEU A 49 5.27 -14.76 -41.99
N GLU A 50 6.57 -14.72 -42.31
CA GLU A 50 7.31 -13.46 -42.46
C GLU A 50 6.78 -12.61 -43.63
N LYS A 51 6.38 -13.24 -44.75
CA LYS A 51 5.79 -12.55 -45.91
C LYS A 51 4.51 -11.77 -45.58
N ILE A 52 3.78 -12.19 -44.54
CA ILE A 52 2.58 -11.47 -44.06
C ILE A 52 2.86 -10.56 -42.85
N GLY A 53 4.14 -10.33 -42.53
CA GLY A 53 4.56 -9.51 -41.38
C GLY A 53 4.25 -10.16 -40.03
N PHE A 54 4.31 -11.50 -39.93
CA PHE A 54 3.94 -12.21 -38.70
C PHE A 54 4.92 -11.94 -37.55
N GLU A 55 4.45 -11.16 -36.58
CA GLU A 55 5.20 -10.90 -35.35
C GLU A 55 5.29 -12.16 -34.46
N TRP A 56 6.51 -12.70 -34.34
CA TRP A 56 6.82 -13.88 -33.54
C TRP A 56 6.85 -13.62 -32.03
N ASP A 57 7.21 -12.40 -31.62
CA ASP A 57 7.25 -11.97 -30.22
C ASP A 57 6.35 -10.75 -29.96
N ILE A 58 5.10 -10.98 -29.54
CA ILE A 58 4.23 -9.87 -29.08
C ILE A 58 4.46 -9.49 -27.61
N SER A 59 5.31 -10.22 -26.88
CA SER A 59 5.48 -9.97 -25.43
C SER A 59 6.18 -8.64 -25.13
N VAL A 60 6.89 -8.10 -26.11
CA VAL A 60 7.50 -6.76 -26.07
C VAL A 60 6.40 -5.70 -26.20
N HIS A 61 5.58 -5.76 -27.24
CA HIS A 61 4.49 -4.81 -27.47
C HIS A 61 3.37 -4.86 -26.43
N SER A 62 3.14 -6.00 -25.76
CA SER A 62 2.20 -6.04 -24.63
C SER A 62 2.74 -5.35 -23.37
N TRP A 63 4.07 -5.28 -23.20
CA TRP A 63 4.67 -4.59 -22.06
C TRP A 63 4.72 -3.08 -22.29
N ASP A 64 5.14 -2.65 -23.48
CA ASP A 64 5.24 -1.22 -23.83
C ASP A 64 3.87 -0.54 -23.75
N LYS A 65 2.81 -1.17 -24.27
CA LYS A 65 1.44 -0.65 -24.18
C LYS A 65 0.98 -0.48 -22.72
N SER A 66 1.19 -1.49 -21.87
CA SER A 66 0.81 -1.40 -20.46
C SER A 66 1.69 -0.43 -19.68
N TYR A 67 2.94 -0.23 -20.10
CA TYR A 67 3.81 0.81 -19.54
C TYR A 67 3.31 2.21 -19.91
N GLU A 68 2.89 2.44 -21.16
CA GLU A 68 2.26 3.70 -21.56
C GLU A 68 0.96 3.97 -20.80
N GLU A 69 0.14 2.94 -20.57
CA GLU A 69 -1.06 3.03 -19.72
C GLU A 69 -0.70 3.40 -18.26
N LEU A 70 0.39 2.84 -17.72
CA LEU A 70 0.90 3.23 -16.41
C LEU A 70 1.37 4.69 -16.39
N VAL A 71 2.07 5.16 -17.42
CA VAL A 71 2.50 6.56 -17.54
C VAL A 71 1.31 7.51 -17.54
N LYS A 72 0.25 7.17 -18.31
CA LYS A 72 -1.01 7.94 -18.32
C LYS A 72 -1.66 7.96 -16.93
N TYR A 73 -1.72 6.81 -16.26
CA TYR A 73 -2.24 6.70 -14.90
C TYR A 73 -1.43 7.57 -13.90
N VAL A 74 -0.10 7.55 -13.97
CA VAL A 74 0.76 8.39 -13.11
C VAL A 74 0.51 9.87 -13.38
N LYS A 75 0.31 10.26 -14.64
CA LYS A 75 0.00 11.65 -15.01
C LYS A 75 -1.35 12.10 -14.45
N GLU A 76 -2.35 11.21 -14.43
CA GLU A 76 -3.71 11.51 -13.96
C GLU A 76 -3.82 11.52 -12.43
N PHE A 77 -3.23 10.54 -11.75
CA PHE A 77 -3.39 10.32 -10.31
C PHE A 77 -2.17 10.76 -9.49
N GLY A 78 -1.09 11.20 -10.13
CA GLY A 78 0.16 11.63 -9.48
C GLY A 78 0.98 10.49 -8.85
N HIS A 79 0.58 9.23 -9.01
CA HIS A 79 1.26 8.08 -8.43
C HIS A 79 1.10 6.80 -9.25
N ALA A 80 2.02 5.84 -9.10
CA ALA A 80 1.97 4.54 -9.78
C ALA A 80 1.16 3.45 -9.01
N ARG A 81 0.37 3.84 -8.01
CA ARG A 81 -0.39 2.93 -7.13
C ARG A 81 -1.71 2.50 -7.78
N VAL A 82 -1.62 1.67 -8.82
CA VAL A 82 -2.80 1.08 -9.46
C VAL A 82 -3.45 0.05 -8.53
N LEU A 83 -4.73 0.25 -8.19
CA LEU A 83 -5.52 -0.69 -7.40
C LEU A 83 -5.95 -1.89 -8.26
N LEU A 84 -5.88 -3.08 -7.66
CA LEU A 84 -6.19 -4.35 -8.33
C LEU A 84 -7.66 -4.44 -8.79
N ASP A 85 -8.56 -3.85 -7.99
CA ASP A 85 -10.02 -3.82 -8.20
C ASP A 85 -10.51 -2.48 -8.76
N SER A 86 -9.64 -1.70 -9.41
CA SER A 86 -10.11 -0.51 -10.10
C SER A 86 -11.03 -0.92 -11.24
N SER A 87 -12.33 -0.68 -11.08
CA SER A 87 -13.37 -0.94 -12.08
C SER A 87 -13.08 -0.27 -13.43
N GLN A 88 -12.27 0.78 -13.42
CA GLN A 88 -11.86 1.52 -14.60
C GLN A 88 -10.71 0.89 -15.40
N ASN A 89 -9.80 0.11 -14.78
CA ASN A 89 -8.72 -0.53 -15.55
C ASN A 89 -8.15 -1.83 -14.93
N PRO A 90 -8.93 -2.93 -14.96
CA PRO A 90 -8.53 -4.22 -14.38
C PRO A 90 -7.28 -4.83 -15.03
N GLN A 91 -7.05 -4.54 -16.32
CA GLN A 91 -5.90 -5.05 -17.07
C GLN A 91 -4.58 -4.46 -16.56
N LEU A 92 -4.56 -3.14 -16.34
CA LEU A 92 -3.40 -2.45 -15.78
C LEU A 92 -3.09 -2.93 -14.36
N GLY A 93 -4.11 -3.11 -13.52
CA GLY A 93 -3.94 -3.65 -12.15
C GLY A 93 -3.31 -5.05 -12.13
N SER A 94 -3.77 -5.94 -13.00
CA SER A 94 -3.18 -7.28 -13.18
C SER A 94 -1.73 -7.22 -13.66
N TRP A 95 -1.45 -6.33 -14.63
CA TRP A 95 -0.10 -6.13 -15.16
C TRP A 95 0.87 -5.60 -14.10
N VAL A 96 0.47 -4.60 -13.32
CA VAL A 96 1.25 -4.05 -12.19
C VAL A 96 1.60 -5.14 -11.18
N ARG A 97 0.63 -6.01 -10.85
CA ARG A 97 0.87 -7.17 -9.97
C ARG A 97 1.88 -8.15 -10.57
N ALA A 98 1.81 -8.40 -11.88
CA ALA A 98 2.75 -9.26 -12.58
C ALA A 98 4.18 -8.69 -12.54
N GLN A 99 4.34 -7.36 -12.65
CA GLN A 99 5.65 -6.71 -12.53
C GLN A 99 6.26 -6.94 -11.14
N ARG A 100 5.50 -6.66 -10.07
CA ARG A 100 5.97 -6.88 -8.68
C ARG A 100 6.36 -8.34 -8.42
N ARG A 101 5.59 -9.30 -8.94
CA ARG A 101 5.88 -10.73 -8.82
C ARG A 101 7.18 -11.11 -9.55
N SER A 102 7.37 -10.61 -10.78
CA SER A 102 8.58 -10.88 -11.56
C SER A 102 9.82 -10.25 -10.94
N TYR A 103 9.73 -9.04 -10.39
CA TYR A 103 10.82 -8.42 -9.65
C TYR A 103 11.22 -9.20 -8.39
N LYS A 104 10.24 -9.67 -7.60
CA LYS A 104 10.51 -10.51 -6.43
C LYS A 104 11.17 -11.84 -6.79
N LYS A 105 10.86 -12.41 -7.96
CA LYS A 105 11.56 -13.60 -8.48
C LYS A 105 13.01 -13.26 -8.84
N ASN A 106 13.22 -12.14 -9.53
CA ASN A 106 14.55 -11.66 -9.90
C ASN A 106 15.45 -11.45 -8.67
N LEU A 107 14.94 -10.82 -7.61
CA LEU A 107 15.66 -10.66 -6.33
C LEU A 107 16.05 -11.99 -5.66
N LYS A 108 15.34 -13.07 -5.95
CA LYS A 108 15.64 -14.43 -5.44
C LYS A 108 16.54 -15.23 -6.37
N GLY A 109 17.10 -14.62 -7.41
CA GLY A 109 17.88 -15.31 -8.44
C GLY A 109 17.06 -16.23 -9.35
N VAL A 110 15.72 -16.14 -9.31
CA VAL A 110 14.83 -16.97 -10.13
C VAL A 110 14.57 -16.28 -11.46
N THR A 111 14.78 -16.99 -12.57
CA THR A 111 14.58 -16.49 -13.93
C THR A 111 13.16 -15.95 -14.12
N SER A 112 13.05 -14.72 -14.63
CA SER A 112 11.78 -14.04 -14.87
C SER A 112 11.87 -13.17 -16.13
N GLY A 113 10.71 -12.72 -16.65
CA GLY A 113 10.67 -11.77 -17.77
C GLY A 113 11.00 -10.32 -17.40
N MET A 114 11.50 -10.07 -16.17
CA MET A 114 11.87 -8.74 -15.69
C MET A 114 13.32 -8.45 -16.06
N THR A 115 13.54 -7.56 -17.03
CA THR A 115 14.87 -7.12 -17.48
C THR A 115 15.32 -5.86 -16.72
N LYS A 116 16.63 -5.55 -16.76
CA LYS A 116 17.18 -4.32 -16.15
C LYS A 116 16.50 -3.05 -16.71
N ASN A 117 16.36 -2.95 -18.03
CA ASN A 117 15.69 -1.81 -18.67
C ASN A 117 14.24 -1.64 -18.22
N ARG A 118 13.48 -2.73 -18.03
CA ARG A 118 12.10 -2.65 -17.51
C ARG A 118 12.06 -2.12 -16.07
N ILE A 119 13.03 -2.51 -15.24
CA ILE A 119 13.16 -2.00 -13.88
C ILE A 119 13.44 -0.50 -13.90
N GLU A 120 14.39 -0.06 -14.74
CA GLU A 120 14.73 1.37 -14.87
C GLU A 120 13.55 2.21 -15.35
N LEU A 121 12.83 1.76 -16.38
CA LEU A 121 11.65 2.45 -16.90
C LEU A 121 10.55 2.59 -15.85
N LEU A 122 10.32 1.53 -15.05
CA LEU A 122 9.36 1.55 -13.95
C LEU A 122 9.82 2.47 -12.81
N ASN A 123 11.12 2.47 -12.46
CA ASN A 123 11.66 3.39 -11.46
C ASN A 123 11.50 4.86 -11.88
N LYS A 124 11.71 5.19 -13.17
CA LYS A 124 11.55 6.55 -13.70
C LYS A 124 10.15 7.13 -13.51
N VAL A 125 9.12 6.28 -13.48
CA VAL A 125 7.72 6.70 -13.29
C VAL A 125 7.26 6.59 -11.83
N GLY A 126 8.19 6.42 -10.89
CA GLY A 126 7.89 6.30 -9.46
C GLY A 126 7.18 5.00 -9.11
N PHE A 127 7.46 3.90 -9.82
CA PHE A 127 6.81 2.62 -9.57
C PHE A 127 7.22 2.00 -8.23
N GLU A 128 6.24 1.87 -7.34
CA GLU A 128 6.41 1.23 -6.03
C GLU A 128 6.39 -0.30 -6.15
N TRP A 129 7.57 -0.90 -5.98
CA TRP A 129 7.76 -2.36 -6.00
C TRP A 129 7.16 -3.05 -4.78
N ASP A 130 7.15 -2.36 -3.63
CA ASP A 130 6.55 -2.82 -2.39
C ASP A 130 5.68 -1.72 -1.78
N VAL A 131 4.46 -1.58 -2.32
CA VAL A 131 3.47 -0.57 -1.90
C VAL A 131 3.25 -0.55 -0.38
N LEU A 132 3.34 -1.70 0.30
CA LEU A 132 3.12 -1.73 1.75
C LEU A 132 4.32 -1.15 2.51
N ARG A 133 5.54 -1.42 2.05
CA ARG A 133 6.76 -0.78 2.57
C ARG A 133 6.80 0.70 2.22
N ASP A 134 6.48 1.04 0.98
CA ASP A 134 6.53 2.40 0.45
C ASP A 134 5.45 3.29 1.11
N LEU A 135 4.27 2.75 1.40
CA LEU A 135 3.25 3.45 2.19
C LEU A 135 3.69 3.65 3.65
N TRP A 136 4.36 2.68 4.28
CA TRP A 136 4.88 2.86 5.64
C TRP A 136 5.94 3.96 5.67
N ASN A 137 6.87 3.96 4.71
CA ASN A 137 7.91 4.98 4.57
C ASN A 137 7.31 6.37 4.29
N THR A 138 6.29 6.45 3.43
CA THR A 138 5.57 7.70 3.14
C THR A 138 4.93 8.25 4.41
N ARG A 139 4.18 7.43 5.15
CA ARG A 139 3.54 7.84 6.41
C ARG A 139 4.56 8.19 7.51
N TYR A 140 5.70 7.50 7.52
CA TYR A 140 6.80 7.85 8.40
C TYR A 140 7.38 9.23 8.05
N ALA A 141 7.60 9.53 6.77
CA ALA A 141 8.06 10.85 6.33
C ALA A 141 7.05 11.96 6.66
N GLU A 142 5.74 11.71 6.50
CA GLU A 142 4.68 12.63 6.93
C GLU A 142 4.72 12.86 8.45
N LEU A 143 4.98 11.81 9.25
CA LEU A 143 5.11 11.96 10.69
C LEU A 143 6.37 12.76 11.07
N VAL A 144 7.49 12.58 10.36
CA VAL A 144 8.71 13.38 10.56
C VAL A 144 8.42 14.86 10.29
N ALA A 145 7.70 15.17 9.21
CA ALA A 145 7.27 16.53 8.90
C ALA A 145 6.36 17.09 10.01
N PHE A 146 5.39 16.30 10.47
CA PHE A 146 4.51 16.67 11.59
C PHE A 146 5.30 16.96 12.88
N VAL A 147 6.32 16.14 13.21
CA VAL A 147 7.18 16.37 14.38
C VAL A 147 7.98 17.65 14.23
N LYS A 148 8.47 17.96 13.02
CA LYS A 148 9.17 19.21 12.75
C LYS A 148 8.28 20.44 12.94
N GLU A 149 7.00 20.33 12.63
CA GLU A 149 6.03 21.43 12.73
C GLU A 149 5.45 21.59 14.14
N PHE A 150 5.06 20.49 14.80
CA PHE A 150 4.32 20.50 16.07
C PHE A 150 5.16 20.08 17.28
N GLY A 151 6.40 19.60 17.08
CA GLY A 151 7.31 19.20 18.14
C GLY A 151 6.96 17.90 18.87
N HIS A 152 5.90 17.18 18.45
CA HIS A 152 5.44 15.97 19.13
C HIS A 152 4.88 14.92 18.15
N THR A 153 4.74 13.66 18.58
CA THR A 153 4.17 12.57 17.75
C THR A 153 2.67 12.31 17.98
N ARG A 154 2.00 13.24 18.68
CA ARG A 154 0.59 13.15 19.06
C ARG A 154 -0.36 13.61 17.94
N VAL A 155 -0.39 12.86 16.84
CA VAL A 155 -1.32 13.14 15.74
C VAL A 155 -2.74 12.72 16.14
N SER A 156 -3.70 13.65 16.11
CA SER A 156 -5.11 13.36 16.35
C SER A 156 -5.69 12.46 15.26
N ARG A 157 -6.62 11.57 15.61
CA ARG A 157 -7.36 10.76 14.63
C ARG A 157 -8.09 11.62 13.60
N THR A 158 -8.54 12.80 14.01
CA THR A 158 -9.31 13.75 13.20
C THR A 158 -8.44 14.91 12.72
N PHE A 159 -7.12 14.71 12.60
CA PHE A 159 -6.23 15.74 12.09
C PHE A 159 -6.66 16.13 10.66
N LEU A 160 -7.25 17.32 10.50
CA LEU A 160 -7.96 17.71 9.29
C LEU A 160 -7.02 17.86 8.08
N GLN A 161 -5.78 18.26 8.33
CA GLN A 161 -4.77 18.47 7.30
C GLN A 161 -4.27 17.14 6.72
N ASN A 162 -4.27 16.06 7.51
CA ASN A 162 -3.91 14.72 7.04
C ASN A 162 -4.58 13.63 7.91
N PRO A 163 -5.88 13.35 7.71
CA PRO A 163 -6.60 12.32 8.46
C PRO A 163 -5.94 10.94 8.37
N PRO A 164 -5.43 10.49 7.19
CA PRO A 164 -4.73 9.22 7.07
C PRO A 164 -3.53 9.05 8.03
N LEU A 165 -2.79 10.12 8.32
CA LEU A 165 -1.66 10.09 9.25
C LEU A 165 -2.12 9.78 10.68
N GLY A 166 -3.21 10.42 11.14
CA GLY A 166 -3.78 10.16 12.47
C GLY A 166 -4.20 8.70 12.66
N HIS A 167 -4.86 8.12 11.66
CA HIS A 167 -5.19 6.70 11.64
C HIS A 167 -3.94 5.81 11.64
N TRP A 168 -2.92 6.18 10.88
CA TRP A 168 -1.68 5.42 10.79
C TRP A 168 -0.90 5.40 12.11
N VAL A 169 -0.79 6.54 12.79
CA VAL A 169 -0.13 6.67 14.11
C VAL A 169 -0.82 5.78 15.16
N LEU A 170 -2.15 5.83 15.22
CA LEU A 170 -2.94 4.96 16.12
C LEU A 170 -2.71 3.47 15.80
N ARG A 171 -2.63 3.12 14.51
CA ARG A 171 -2.33 1.77 14.09
C ARG A 171 -0.94 1.33 14.54
N GLN A 172 0.09 2.17 14.45
CA GLN A 172 1.44 1.83 14.94
C GLN A 172 1.41 1.47 16.44
N ARG A 173 0.74 2.29 17.27
CA ARG A 173 0.56 2.00 18.71
C ARG A 173 -0.14 0.67 18.95
N ARG A 174 -1.22 0.36 18.21
CA ARG A 174 -1.96 -0.92 18.34
C ARG A 174 -1.10 -2.12 17.97
N VAL A 175 -0.35 -2.02 16.86
CA VAL A 175 0.48 -3.10 16.33
C VAL A 175 1.71 -3.33 17.22
N TYR A 176 2.27 -2.28 17.84
CA TYR A 176 3.30 -2.39 18.86
C TYR A 176 2.81 -3.09 20.14
N ARG A 177 1.62 -2.75 20.65
CA ARG A 177 1.05 -3.47 21.81
C ARG A 177 0.85 -4.97 21.55
N LYS A 178 0.50 -5.34 20.32
CA LYS A 178 0.44 -6.77 19.93
C LYS A 178 1.82 -7.42 19.94
N PHE A 179 2.82 -6.71 19.40
CA PHE A 179 4.22 -7.15 19.40
C PHE A 179 4.75 -7.37 20.82
N GLN A 180 4.49 -6.44 21.75
CA GLN A 180 4.88 -6.58 23.16
C GLN A 180 4.23 -7.78 23.86
N LYS A 181 3.02 -8.17 23.42
CA LYS A 181 2.29 -9.34 23.95
C LYS A 181 2.68 -10.66 23.27
N GLY A 182 3.67 -10.66 22.39
CA GLY A 182 4.05 -11.84 21.60
C GLY A 182 3.00 -12.28 20.57
N LEU A 183 2.01 -11.44 20.28
CA LEU A 183 0.96 -11.75 19.31
C LEU A 183 1.42 -11.44 17.89
N GLN A 184 0.80 -12.09 16.90
CA GLN A 184 1.02 -11.83 15.49
C GLN A 184 0.88 -10.32 15.17
N SER A 185 1.98 -9.75 14.68
CA SER A 185 2.15 -8.32 14.48
C SER A 185 2.99 -8.04 13.24
N SER A 186 2.67 -6.95 12.52
CA SER A 186 3.48 -6.45 11.40
C SER A 186 4.56 -5.45 11.84
N MET A 187 4.75 -5.29 13.15
CA MET A 187 5.84 -4.51 13.73
C MET A 187 7.16 -5.26 13.59
N THR A 188 8.23 -4.55 13.26
CA THR A 188 9.59 -5.08 13.12
C THR A 188 10.56 -4.21 13.91
N SER A 189 11.67 -4.76 14.39
CA SER A 189 12.69 -4.01 15.14
C SER A 189 13.11 -2.70 14.44
N THR A 190 13.35 -2.74 13.13
CA THR A 190 13.69 -1.55 12.34
C THR A 190 12.63 -0.44 12.39
N LYS A 191 11.34 -0.80 12.39
CA LYS A 191 10.25 0.18 12.46
C LYS A 191 10.16 0.82 13.84
N ILE A 192 10.43 0.02 14.88
CA ILE A 192 10.48 0.50 16.27
C ILE A 192 11.62 1.52 16.40
N GLN A 193 12.83 1.16 15.97
CA GLN A 193 13.99 2.06 16.02
C GLN A 193 13.77 3.38 15.26
N LEU A 194 13.16 3.32 14.07
CA LEU A 194 12.84 4.53 13.29
C LEU A 194 11.85 5.45 14.00
N LEU A 195 10.83 4.86 14.65
CA LEU A 195 9.84 5.62 15.42
C LEU A 195 10.45 6.18 16.72
N GLU A 196 11.26 5.40 17.44
CA GLU A 196 11.96 5.86 18.63
C GLU A 196 12.92 7.02 18.33
N LYS A 197 13.61 6.99 17.18
CA LYS A 197 14.51 8.08 16.75
C LYS A 197 13.82 9.44 16.65
N ILE A 198 12.52 9.47 16.39
CA ILE A 198 11.73 10.71 16.30
C ILE A 198 10.92 11.00 17.57
N GLY A 199 11.24 10.32 18.69
CA GLY A 199 10.53 10.49 19.95
C GLY A 199 9.09 9.98 19.92
N PHE A 200 8.84 8.86 19.23
CA PHE A 200 7.48 8.33 19.13
C PHE A 200 6.93 7.81 20.46
N GLU A 201 5.86 8.44 20.92
CA GLU A 201 5.17 8.07 22.14
C GLU A 201 4.24 6.88 21.88
N TRP A 202 4.65 5.70 22.34
CA TRP A 202 3.88 4.45 22.22
C TRP A 202 2.64 4.44 23.12
N ASP A 203 2.74 5.08 24.29
CA ASP A 203 1.64 5.30 25.21
C ASP A 203 1.42 6.79 25.43
N ILE A 204 0.24 7.28 25.06
CA ILE A 204 -0.19 8.68 25.21
C ILE A 204 -1.20 8.86 26.35
N SER A 205 -1.54 7.77 27.07
CA SER A 205 -2.52 7.82 28.15
C SER A 205 -2.06 8.69 29.32
N VAL A 206 -0.77 8.67 29.63
CA VAL A 206 -0.14 9.47 30.70
C VAL A 206 -0.34 10.97 30.44
N HIS A 207 -0.01 11.44 29.23
CA HIS A 207 -0.20 12.86 28.88
C HIS A 207 -1.66 13.29 28.76
N SER A 208 -2.58 12.36 28.46
CA SER A 208 -4.02 12.65 28.54
C SER A 208 -4.47 12.87 29.98
N TRP A 209 -3.82 12.20 30.95
CA TRP A 209 -4.08 12.38 32.37
C TRP A 209 -3.55 13.71 32.87
N ASP A 210 -2.28 14.03 32.60
CA ASP A 210 -1.65 15.28 33.04
C ASP A 210 -2.40 16.51 32.52
N LYS A 211 -2.74 16.50 31.22
CA LYS A 211 -3.52 17.57 30.60
C LYS A 211 -4.91 17.71 31.25
N SER A 212 -5.62 16.61 31.46
CA SER A 212 -6.95 16.65 32.07
C SER A 212 -6.89 17.07 33.55
N TYR A 213 -5.79 16.73 34.24
CA TYR A 213 -5.52 17.16 35.59
C TYR A 213 -5.25 18.67 35.66
N GLU A 214 -4.40 19.20 34.78
CA GLU A 214 -4.15 20.65 34.68
C GLU A 214 -5.43 21.43 34.34
N GLU A 215 -6.25 20.92 33.44
CA GLU A 215 -7.57 21.50 33.12
C GLU A 215 -8.50 21.47 34.34
N LEU A 216 -8.49 20.39 35.14
CA LEU A 216 -9.23 20.33 36.40
C LEU A 216 -8.70 21.34 37.42
N VAL A 217 -7.38 21.51 37.54
CA VAL A 217 -6.77 22.49 38.45
C VAL A 217 -7.21 23.91 38.08
N LYS A 218 -7.20 24.25 36.78
CA LYS A 218 -7.71 25.54 36.29
C LYS A 218 -9.20 25.71 36.62
N TYR A 219 -10.01 24.68 36.36
CA TYR A 219 -11.45 24.70 36.67
C TYR A 219 -11.72 24.89 38.17
N VAL A 220 -10.98 24.21 39.04
CA VAL A 220 -11.12 24.36 40.50
C VAL A 220 -10.70 25.75 40.95
N LYS A 221 -9.65 26.33 40.35
CA LYS A 221 -9.22 27.71 40.63
C LYS A 221 -10.30 28.73 40.23
N GLU A 222 -11.01 28.49 39.14
CA GLU A 222 -12.03 29.41 38.60
C GLU A 222 -13.38 29.29 39.32
N PHE A 223 -13.85 28.06 39.57
CA PHE A 223 -15.19 27.79 40.10
C PHE A 223 -15.22 27.36 41.57
N GLY A 224 -14.06 27.24 42.23
CA GLY A 224 -13.93 26.87 43.64
C GLY A 224 -14.30 25.41 43.98
N HIS A 225 -14.62 24.58 42.98
CA HIS A 225 -15.00 23.18 43.19
C HIS A 225 -14.65 22.27 42.01
N ALA A 226 -14.54 20.96 42.27
CA ALA A 226 -14.30 19.94 41.23
C ALA A 226 -15.59 19.37 40.59
N ARG A 227 -16.74 20.05 40.71
CA ARG A 227 -18.01 19.65 40.10
C ARG A 227 -18.09 20.15 38.66
N VAL A 228 -17.50 19.37 37.74
CA VAL A 228 -17.55 19.63 36.31
C VAL A 228 -18.86 19.07 35.73
N LEU A 229 -19.69 19.93 35.14
CA LEU A 229 -20.95 19.53 34.50
C LEU A 229 -20.67 18.85 33.15
N LEU A 230 -21.35 17.73 32.89
CA LEU A 230 -21.16 16.94 31.66
C LEU A 230 -21.56 17.71 30.39
N ASP A 231 -22.55 18.59 30.52
CA ASP A 231 -23.17 19.37 29.44
C ASP A 231 -22.71 20.83 29.40
N SER A 232 -21.66 21.19 30.16
CA SER A 232 -21.11 22.54 30.02
C SER A 232 -20.51 22.69 28.62
N SER A 233 -21.11 23.57 27.82
CA SER A 233 -20.70 23.86 26.43
C SER A 233 -19.23 24.25 26.28
N GLN A 234 -18.58 24.65 27.39
CA GLN A 234 -17.20 25.05 27.41
C GLN A 234 -16.18 23.89 27.56
N ASN A 235 -16.50 22.75 28.20
CA ASN A 235 -15.50 21.67 28.43
C ASN A 235 -16.08 20.24 28.63
N PRO A 236 -16.75 19.66 27.61
CA PRO A 236 -17.35 18.32 27.69
C PRO A 236 -16.32 17.18 27.88
N GLN A 237 -15.07 17.35 27.41
CA GLN A 237 -14.01 16.34 27.58
C GLN A 237 -13.56 16.22 29.05
N LEU A 238 -13.38 17.34 29.75
CA LEU A 238 -13.04 17.37 31.17
C LEU A 238 -14.14 16.73 32.02
N GLY A 239 -15.41 17.01 31.72
CA GLY A 239 -16.56 16.42 32.42
C GLY A 239 -16.62 14.88 32.29
N SER A 240 -16.37 14.36 31.09
CA SER A 240 -16.27 12.93 30.84
C SER A 240 -15.11 12.29 31.61
N TRP A 241 -13.94 12.92 31.60
CA TRP A 241 -12.74 12.45 32.30
C TRP A 241 -12.94 12.43 33.83
N VAL A 242 -13.45 13.51 34.44
CA VAL A 242 -13.74 13.56 35.88
C VAL A 242 -14.73 12.48 36.30
N ARG A 243 -15.75 12.21 35.48
CA ARG A 243 -16.71 11.12 35.73
C ARG A 243 -16.05 9.74 35.67
N ALA A 244 -15.11 9.53 34.75
CA ALA A 244 -14.34 8.29 34.66
C ALA A 244 -13.49 8.08 35.91
N GLN A 245 -12.83 9.13 36.43
CA GLN A 245 -12.05 9.06 37.68
C GLN A 245 -12.94 8.69 38.88
N ARG A 246 -14.11 9.34 39.02
CA ARG A 246 -15.07 9.02 40.09
C ARG A 246 -15.59 7.59 40.03
N ARG A 247 -15.84 7.06 38.81
CA ARG A 247 -16.25 5.66 38.60
C ARG A 247 -15.13 4.69 38.99
N SER A 248 -13.89 4.97 38.59
CA SER A 248 -12.72 4.15 38.92
C SER A 248 -12.49 4.08 40.44
N TYR A 249 -12.55 5.23 41.13
CA TYR A 249 -12.46 5.30 42.59
C TYR A 249 -13.55 4.48 43.29
N LYS A 250 -14.82 4.61 42.84
CA LYS A 250 -15.93 3.82 43.40
C LYS A 250 -15.78 2.32 43.17
N LYS A 251 -15.21 1.91 42.04
CA LYS A 251 -14.93 0.49 41.74
C LYS A 251 -13.83 -0.07 42.64
N ASN A 252 -12.78 0.71 42.90
CA ASN A 252 -11.69 0.31 43.79
C ASN A 252 -12.15 0.23 45.26
N LEU A 253 -13.01 1.14 45.73
CA LEU A 253 -13.59 1.07 47.07
C LEU A 253 -14.47 -0.17 47.29
N LYS A 254 -15.27 -0.56 46.29
CA LYS A 254 -16.12 -1.76 46.35
C LYS A 254 -15.32 -3.08 46.27
N GLY A 255 -14.08 -3.04 45.80
CA GLY A 255 -13.18 -4.20 45.80
C GLY A 255 -12.43 -4.40 47.11
N VAL A 256 -12.47 -3.43 48.03
CA VAL A 256 -11.78 -3.48 49.33
C VAL A 256 -12.72 -3.93 50.46
N THR A 257 -14.05 -3.87 50.27
CA THR A 257 -15.06 -4.31 51.27
C THR A 257 -15.58 -5.73 51.03
N SER A 258 -14.77 -6.60 50.44
CA SER A 258 -15.08 -8.03 50.27
C SER A 258 -13.82 -8.84 50.57
N GLY A 259 -13.44 -8.83 51.84
CA GLY A 259 -12.40 -9.64 52.45
C GLY A 259 -12.77 -9.83 53.91
#